data_AF-A0A0B2RH14-F1
#
_entry.id   AF-A0A0B2RH14-F1
#
_cell.length_a   1.000
_cell.length_b   1.000
_cell.length_c   1.000
_cell.angle_alpha   90.00
_cell.angle_beta   90.00
_cell.angle_gamma   90.00
#
_symmetry.space_group_name_H-M   'P 1'
#
loop_
_entity.id
_entity.type
_entity.pdbx_description
1 polymer ?
#
loop_
_entity_poly.entity_id
_entity_poly.type
_entity_poly.pdbx_seq_one_letter_code
_entity_poly.pdbx_strand_id
1 'polypeptide(L)' 'ESDSKLPPHEFIAQRLERSKISSFSILEGAGRTLKGRDLSKVRNAVLSKTGFLESL' A
#
# COMPACT_ATOMS: atom_id res chain seq x y z
N GLU A 1 26.78 -14.04 -6.03
CA GLU A 1 26.30 -15.20 -6.82
C GLU A 1 25.46 -16.12 -5.95
N SER A 2 24.21 -15.73 -5.71
CA SER A 2 23.06 -16.53 -5.23
C SER A 2 22.01 -15.49 -4.88
N ASP A 3 21.44 -14.89 -5.93
CA ASP A 3 20.25 -14.04 -5.78
C ASP A 3 19.11 -15.00 -5.41
N SER A 4 19.04 -15.35 -4.12
CA SER A 4 18.10 -16.30 -3.57
C SER A 4 16.71 -15.73 -3.80
N LYS A 5 16.09 -16.10 -4.93
CA LYS A 5 14.70 -15.77 -5.22
C LYS A 5 13.87 -16.34 -4.07
N LEU A 6 13.55 -15.45 -3.13
CA LEU A 6 12.65 -15.79 -2.03
C LEU A 6 11.40 -16.41 -2.63
N PRO A 7 10.92 -17.53 -2.08
CA PRO A 7 9.71 -18.13 -2.58
C PRO A 7 8.57 -17.11 -2.50
N PRO A 8 7.60 -17.16 -3.43
CA PRO A 8 6.62 -16.09 -3.61
C PRO A 8 5.88 -15.69 -2.32
N HIS A 9 5.61 -16.66 -1.43
CA HIS A 9 4.93 -16.44 -0.17
C HIS A 9 5.79 -15.64 0.84
N GLU A 10 7.11 -15.85 0.88
CA GLU A 10 8.03 -15.10 1.75
C GLU A 10 8.21 -13.67 1.24
N PHE A 11 8.30 -13.48 -0.07
CA PHE A 11 8.36 -12.13 -0.67
C PHE A 11 7.09 -11.32 -0.35
N ILE A 12 5.92 -11.96 -0.46
CA ILE A 12 4.64 -11.33 -0.12
C ILE A 12 4.60 -11.03 1.38
N ALA A 13 4.98 -11.96 2.25
CA ALA A 13 5.01 -11.77 3.70
C ALA A 13 5.91 -10.58 4.09
N GLN A 14 7.13 -10.52 3.57
CA GLN A 14 8.05 -9.40 3.80
C GLN A 14 7.47 -8.06 3.32
N ARG A 15 6.77 -8.06 2.18
CA ARG A 15 6.11 -6.86 1.65
C ARG A 15 4.93 -6.42 2.51
N LEU A 16 4.15 -7.37 3.04
CA LEU A 16 3.04 -7.12 3.95
C LEU A 16 3.53 -6.64 5.33
N GLU A 17 4.62 -7.22 5.85
CA GLU A 17 5.28 -6.77 7.08
C GLU A 17 5.82 -5.34 6.98
N ARG A 18 6.39 -4.98 5.82
CA ARG A 18 6.81 -3.60 5.52
C ARG A 18 5.60 -2.67 5.39
N SER A 19 4.53 -3.15 4.76
CA SER A 19 3.27 -2.43 4.60
C SER A 19 2.35 -2.67 5.80
N LYS A 20 2.73 -2.19 6.99
CA LYS A 20 1.90 -2.16 8.22
C LYS A 20 0.65 -1.28 8.11
N ILE A 21 0.16 -1.02 6.91
CA ILE A 21 -0.92 -0.09 6.66
C ILE A 21 -2.23 -0.84 6.84
N SER A 22 -2.90 -0.50 7.94
CA SER A 22 -4.24 -0.94 8.33
C SER A 22 -5.16 -1.11 7.13
N SER A 23 -5.87 -2.24 7.10
CA SER A 23 -6.92 -2.54 6.12
C SER A 23 -8.11 -1.62 6.35
N PHE A 24 -8.06 -0.39 5.82
CA PHE A 24 -9.25 0.44 5.69
C PHE A 24 -10.15 -0.19 4.63
N SER A 25 -11.08 -1.03 5.07
CA SER A 25 -11.86 -1.89 4.18
C SER A 25 -12.94 -1.10 3.44
N ILE A 26 -13.51 -0.06 4.04
CA ILE A 26 -14.53 0.81 3.45
C ILE A 26 -14.43 2.20 4.09
N LEU A 27 -14.51 3.27 3.27
CA LEU A 27 -14.77 4.63 3.72
C LEU A 27 -16.03 5.13 3.02
N GLU A 28 -17.06 5.42 3.81
CA GLU A 28 -18.28 6.07 3.35
C GLU A 28 -18.15 7.59 3.55
N GLY A 29 -18.43 8.37 2.52
CA GLY A 29 -18.35 9.83 2.55
C GLY A 29 -19.39 10.48 1.64
N ALA A 30 -19.46 11.81 1.65
CA ALA A 30 -20.43 12.55 0.85
C ALA A 30 -20.19 12.35 -0.66
N GLY A 31 -21.09 11.61 -1.31
CA GLY A 31 -21.14 11.46 -2.77
C GLY A 31 -20.51 10.20 -3.35
N ARG A 32 -19.71 9.42 -2.61
CA ARG A 32 -19.23 8.10 -3.04
C ARG A 32 -18.67 7.26 -1.89
N THR A 33 -18.83 5.94 -1.99
CA THR A 33 -18.16 4.96 -1.12
C THR A 33 -16.83 4.55 -1.74
N LEU A 34 -15.73 4.77 -1.02
CA LEU A 34 -14.41 4.29 -1.43
C LEU A 34 -14.14 2.93 -0.79
N LYS A 35 -13.94 1.92 -1.64
CA LYS A 35 -13.49 0.60 -1.19
C LYS A 35 -11.97 0.59 -1.07
N GLY A 36 -11.41 -0.37 -0.34
CA GLY A 36 -9.96 -0.43 -0.03
C GLY A 36 -9.01 -0.17 -1.21
N ARG A 37 -9.35 -0.60 -2.44
CA ARG A 37 -8.57 -0.30 -3.65
C ARG A 37 -8.49 1.20 -3.96
N ASP A 38 -9.62 1.89 -3.92
CA ASP A 38 -9.66 3.32 -4.23
C ASP A 38 -9.04 4.15 -3.10
N LEU A 39 -9.20 3.72 -1.85
CA LEU A 39 -8.47 4.29 -0.71
C LEU A 39 -6.96 4.17 -0.85
N SER A 40 -6.48 3.01 -1.31
CA SER A 40 -5.06 2.80 -1.56
C SER A 40 -4.52 3.73 -2.66
N LYS A 41 -5.30 3.94 -3.72
CA LYS A 41 -4.94 4.90 -4.78
C LYS A 41 -4.90 6.34 -4.28
N VAL A 42 -5.92 6.77 -3.53
CA VAL A 42 -5.98 8.12 -2.94
C VAL A 42 -4.79 8.34 -2.00
N ARG A 43 -4.52 7.39 -1.10
CA ARG A 43 -3.37 7.44 -0.18
C ARG A 43 -2.05 7.58 -0.93
N ASN A 44 -1.79 6.70 -1.91
CA ASN A 44 -0.54 6.75 -2.68
C ASN A 44 -0.42 8.08 -3.44
N ALA A 45 -1.51 8.57 -4.05
CA ALA A 45 -1.51 9.86 -4.73
C ALA A 45 -1.20 11.02 -3.77
N VAL A 46 -1.76 11.01 -2.54
CA VAL A 46 -1.46 12.01 -1.52
C VAL A 46 0.00 11.93 -1.10
N LEU A 47 0.50 10.74 -0.75
CA LEU A 47 1.88 10.58 -0.26
C LEU A 47 2.93 10.88 -1.34
N SER A 48 2.64 10.62 -2.62
CA SER A 48 3.47 11.09 -3.73
C SER A 48 3.43 12.61 -3.86
N LYS A 49 2.24 13.22 -3.83
CA LYS A 49 2.10 14.69 -3.93
C LYS A 49 2.76 15.45 -2.78
N THR A 50 2.76 14.87 -1.59
CA THR A 50 3.38 15.48 -0.41
C THR A 50 4.88 15.17 -0.28
N GLY A 51 5.46 14.46 -1.26
CA GLY A 51 6.88 14.08 -1.25
C GLY A 51 7.24 13.01 -0.21
N PHE A 52 6.27 12.45 0.52
CA PHE A 52 6.49 11.42 1.54
C PHE A 52 7.02 10.10 0.96
N LEU A 53 6.69 9.80 -0.30
CA LEU A 53 7.22 8.63 -1.02
C LEU A 53 8.42 8.96 -1.93
N GLU A 54 8.77 10.25 -2.06
CA GLU A 54 9.88 10.70 -2.92
C GLU A 54 11.19 10.89 -2.12
N SER A 55 11.14 10.77 -0.79
CA SER A 55 12.32 10.81 0.08
C SER A 55 13.00 9.43 0.16
N LEU A 56 13.72 9.06 -0.91
CA LEU A 56 15.06 8.42 -0.94
C LEU A 56 15.38 7.97 -2.38
#